data_AF-A0A3C1NGB9-F1
#
_entry.id   AF-A0A3C1NGB9-F1
#
_cell.length_a   1.000
_cell.length_b   1.000
_cell.length_c   1.000
_cell.angle_alpha   90.00
_cell.angle_beta   90.00
_cell.angle_gamma   90.00
#
_symmetry.space_group_name_H-M   'P 1'
#
loop_
_entity.id
_entity.type
_entity.pdbx_description
1 polymer ?
#
loop_
_entity_poly.entity_id
_entity_poly.type
_entity_poly.pdbx_seq_one_letter_code
_entity_poly.pdbx_strand_id
1 'polypeptide(L)'
;MTLKSMTGFARTDGTHGDTSWYWEARSVNGRNLDLRLRLPSGFEGLEIKARSLCQEKLARGNCTISLWARRESGKTEIRLNEMALAQAQAVAERAQALTELKAPRLDTLLGMRGVVEVVEGEESEEAQAALTHALIAGLAAALNQLVSARAAEGERLQLVIGKQLAAIGQLVERAAVASARQPQALSLIHI
;
A
#
# COMPACT_ATOMS: atom_id res chain seq x y z
N MET A 1 25.85 -16.33 7.48
CA MET A 1 24.58 -15.58 7.50
C MET A 1 24.70 -14.39 6.56
N THR A 2 23.86 -14.32 5.53
CA THR A 2 23.83 -13.19 4.58
C THR A 2 23.30 -11.95 5.31
N LEU A 3 24.05 -10.85 5.28
CA LEU A 3 23.56 -9.56 5.75
C LEU A 3 22.38 -9.16 4.86
N LYS A 4 21.21 -8.93 5.45
CA LYS A 4 20.09 -8.26 4.77
C LYS A 4 20.00 -6.85 5.33
N SER A 5 20.09 -5.85 4.45
CA SER A 5 19.77 -4.47 4.81
C SER A 5 18.34 -4.42 5.32
N MET A 6 18.12 -3.58 6.32
CA MET A 6 16.81 -3.46 6.97
C MET A 6 16.03 -2.25 6.46
N THR A 7 16.63 -1.47 5.56
CA THR A 7 15.96 -0.39 4.83
C THR A 7 15.57 -0.87 3.44
N GLY A 8 14.37 -0.52 2.98
CA GLY A 8 13.91 -0.93 1.66
C GLY A 8 12.62 -0.23 1.26
N PHE A 9 12.42 -0.13 -0.04
CA PHE A 9 11.23 0.41 -0.68
C PHE A 9 10.82 -0.51 -1.82
N ALA A 10 9.52 -0.74 -1.97
CA ALA A 10 8.93 -1.37 -3.13
C ALA A 10 7.57 -0.76 -3.44
N ARG A 11 7.22 -0.70 -4.72
CA ARG A 11 5.91 -0.28 -5.18
C ARG A 11 5.46 -1.19 -6.31
N THR A 12 4.22 -1.64 -6.22
CA THR A 12 3.55 -2.37 -7.31
C THR A 12 2.21 -1.72 -7.55
N ASP A 13 1.82 -1.63 -8.81
CA ASP A 13 0.54 -1.09 -9.24
C ASP A 13 -0.19 -2.10 -10.11
N GLY A 14 -1.49 -1.87 -10.26
CA GLY A 14 -2.33 -2.72 -11.07
C GLY A 14 -3.74 -2.17 -11.20
N THR A 15 -4.51 -2.84 -12.05
CA THR A 15 -5.90 -2.53 -12.33
C THR A 15 -6.70 -3.82 -12.31
N HIS A 16 -7.91 -3.78 -11.75
CA HIS A 16 -8.86 -4.88 -11.82
C HIS A 16 -10.28 -4.32 -11.97
N GLY A 17 -10.94 -4.66 -13.08
CA GLY A 17 -12.18 -3.99 -13.48
C GLY A 17 -11.97 -2.48 -13.54
N ASP A 18 -12.85 -1.73 -12.89
CA ASP A 18 -12.81 -0.26 -12.85
C ASP A 18 -11.95 0.26 -11.67
N THR A 19 -11.24 -0.62 -10.95
CA THR A 19 -10.41 -0.24 -9.80
C THR A 19 -8.93 -0.25 -10.16
N SER A 20 -8.31 0.93 -10.09
CA SER A 20 -6.85 1.12 -10.13
C SER A 20 -6.28 1.15 -8.72
N TRP A 21 -5.08 0.59 -8.52
CA TRP A 21 -4.46 0.54 -7.21
C TRP A 21 -2.93 0.55 -7.28
N TYR A 22 -2.31 0.91 -6.16
CA TYR A 22 -0.90 0.63 -5.93
C TYR A 22 -0.63 0.30 -4.47
N TRP A 23 0.25 -0.67 -4.26
CA TRP A 23 0.87 -0.97 -2.99
C TRP A 23 2.20 -0.27 -2.87
N GLU A 24 2.46 0.24 -1.68
CA GLU A 24 3.74 0.84 -1.33
C GLU A 24 4.24 0.24 -0.02
N ALA A 25 5.40 -0.40 -0.06
CA ALA A 25 6.03 -1.04 1.08
C ALA A 25 7.34 -0.33 1.42
N ARG A 26 7.39 0.31 2.58
CA ARG A 26 8.59 0.91 3.15
C ARG A 26 9.04 0.11 4.36
N SER A 27 10.35 0.02 4.53
CA SER A 27 10.89 -0.46 5.78
C SER A 27 12.16 0.24 6.20
N VAL A 28 12.33 0.30 7.51
CA VAL A 28 13.51 0.78 8.21
C VAL A 28 13.96 -0.24 9.26
N ASN A 29 15.17 0.00 9.78
CA ASN A 29 15.80 -0.85 10.77
C ASN A 29 14.93 -1.01 12.04
N GLY A 30 14.72 -2.24 12.47
CA GLY A 30 13.95 -2.60 13.66
C GLY A 30 14.33 -4.01 14.12
N ARG A 31 14.52 -4.18 15.44
CA ARG A 31 14.93 -5.46 16.04
C ARG A 31 13.85 -6.53 15.87
N ASN A 32 12.61 -6.13 16.16
CA ASN A 32 11.41 -6.95 15.99
C ASN A 32 10.69 -6.54 14.70
N LEU A 33 9.72 -7.34 14.30
CA LEU A 33 8.80 -6.97 13.25
C LEU A 33 7.72 -6.04 13.83
N ASP A 34 7.67 -4.80 13.33
CA ASP A 34 6.58 -3.87 13.57
C ASP A 34 5.88 -3.60 12.22
N LEU A 35 4.59 -3.90 12.14
CA LEU A 35 3.80 -3.79 10.92
C LEU A 35 2.73 -2.71 11.07
N ARG A 36 2.89 -1.64 10.29
CA ARG A 36 1.87 -0.60 10.10
C ARG A 36 1.22 -0.73 8.73
N LEU A 37 -0.01 -1.23 8.69
CA LEU A 37 -0.83 -1.27 7.50
C LEU A 37 -1.67 0.01 7.39
N ARG A 38 -1.77 0.57 6.19
CA ARG A 38 -2.66 1.70 5.88
C ARG A 38 -3.50 1.33 4.67
N LEU A 39 -4.79 1.11 4.89
CA LEU A 39 -5.73 0.76 3.84
C LEU A 39 -6.74 1.91 3.67
N PRO A 40 -7.21 2.18 2.44
CA PRO A 40 -8.29 3.12 2.21
C PRO A 40 -9.61 2.54 2.73
N SER A 41 -10.61 3.39 2.95
CA SER A 41 -11.95 2.99 3.36
C SER A 41 -12.57 2.01 2.36
N GLY A 42 -13.28 0.99 2.86
CA GLY A 42 -13.91 -0.04 2.03
C GLY A 42 -13.01 -1.26 1.75
N PHE A 43 -11.77 -1.27 2.25
CA PHE A 43 -10.83 -2.38 2.12
C PHE A 43 -10.40 -2.98 3.47
N GLU A 44 -11.14 -2.72 4.55
CA GLU A 44 -10.81 -3.18 5.91
C GLU A 44 -10.74 -4.72 5.99
N GLY A 45 -11.60 -5.42 5.22
CA GLY A 45 -11.58 -6.87 5.11
C GLY A 45 -10.27 -7.47 4.55
N LEU A 46 -9.43 -6.64 3.91
CA LEU A 46 -8.12 -7.04 3.42
C LEU A 46 -7.07 -7.10 4.53
N GLU A 47 -7.28 -6.41 5.65
CA GLU A 47 -6.24 -6.22 6.67
C GLU A 47 -5.71 -7.53 7.22
N ILE A 48 -6.58 -8.48 7.56
CA ILE A 48 -6.18 -9.77 8.14
C ILE A 48 -5.29 -10.54 7.15
N LYS A 49 -5.72 -10.64 5.88
CA LYS A 49 -4.98 -11.34 4.83
C LYS A 49 -3.64 -10.66 4.53
N ALA A 50 -3.65 -9.33 4.42
CA ALA A 50 -2.44 -8.54 4.18
C ALA A 50 -1.44 -8.69 5.34
N ARG A 51 -1.90 -8.60 6.59
CA ARG A 51 -1.06 -8.75 7.78
C ARG A 51 -0.43 -10.14 7.86
N SER A 52 -1.21 -11.19 7.63
CA SER A 52 -0.72 -12.58 7.62
C SER A 52 0.38 -12.76 6.57
N LEU A 53 0.16 -12.28 5.34
CA LEU A 53 1.16 -12.37 4.27
C LEU A 53 2.45 -11.58 4.62
N CYS A 54 2.31 -10.42 5.26
CA CYS A 54 3.47 -9.65 5.69
C CYS A 54 4.30 -10.39 6.75
N GLN A 55 3.63 -11.05 7.71
CA GLN A 55 4.29 -11.85 8.74
C GLN A 55 4.99 -13.09 8.17
N GLU A 56 4.45 -13.69 7.11
CA GLU A 56 5.10 -14.80 6.40
C GLU A 56 6.40 -14.34 5.70
N LYS A 57 6.37 -13.18 5.04
CA LYS A 57 7.50 -12.70 4.21
C LYS A 57 8.56 -11.92 4.97
N LEU A 58 8.21 -11.27 6.08
CA LEU A 58 9.07 -10.35 6.80
C LEU A 58 9.34 -10.85 8.22
N ALA A 59 10.61 -11.09 8.56
CA ALA A 59 11.00 -11.57 9.89
C ALA A 59 11.32 -10.44 10.89
N ARG A 60 11.73 -9.26 10.41
CA ARG A 60 12.14 -8.11 11.24
C ARG A 60 12.03 -6.78 10.50
N GLY A 61 12.08 -5.69 11.26
CA GLY A 61 12.09 -4.32 10.78
C GLY A 61 10.78 -3.61 11.06
N ASN A 62 10.83 -2.28 11.09
CA ASN A 62 9.63 -1.46 11.12
C ASN A 62 9.17 -1.27 9.68
N CYS A 63 8.00 -1.79 9.33
CA CYS A 63 7.48 -1.81 7.98
C CYS A 63 6.16 -1.04 7.91
N THR A 64 6.10 -0.07 7.01
CA THR A 64 4.84 0.63 6.67
C THR A 64 4.42 0.18 5.29
N ILE A 65 3.25 -0.43 5.20
CA ILE A 65 2.68 -0.92 3.95
C ILE A 65 1.36 -0.21 3.73
N SER A 66 1.25 0.50 2.61
CA SER A 66 0.10 1.34 2.29
C SER A 66 -0.52 0.87 0.98
N LEU A 67 -1.84 0.70 0.97
CA LEU A 67 -2.63 0.55 -0.23
C LEU A 67 -3.21 1.91 -0.60
N TRP A 68 -3.12 2.25 -1.87
CA TRP A 68 -3.98 3.24 -2.48
C TRP A 68 -4.84 2.52 -3.51
N ALA A 69 -6.12 2.80 -3.52
CA ALA A 69 -7.06 2.26 -4.48
C ALA A 69 -8.04 3.36 -4.88
N ARG A 70 -8.36 3.42 -6.17
CA ARG A 70 -9.33 4.33 -6.75
C ARG A 70 -10.16 3.59 -7.77
N ARG A 71 -11.46 3.63 -7.58
CA ARG A 71 -12.42 3.25 -8.61
C ARG A 71 -12.53 4.40 -9.60
N GLU A 72 -12.19 4.17 -10.85
CA GLU A 72 -12.63 5.06 -11.94
C GLU A 72 -14.15 4.96 -11.98
N SER A 73 -14.80 6.13 -11.90
CA SER A 73 -16.25 6.34 -11.76
C SER A 73 -17.06 5.08 -12.07
N GLY A 74 -17.55 4.44 -11.01
CA GLY A 74 -18.39 3.26 -11.13
C GLY A 74 -19.50 3.54 -12.13
N LYS A 75 -19.81 2.54 -12.96
CA LYS A 75 -21.00 2.55 -13.83
C LYS A 75 -22.17 3.01 -12.98
N THR A 76 -22.51 4.28 -13.13
CA THR A 76 -23.53 4.92 -12.32
C THR A 76 -24.82 4.47 -12.97
N GLU A 77 -25.49 3.55 -12.30
CA GLU A 77 -26.70 2.96 -12.82
C GLU A 77 -27.83 3.94 -12.53
N ILE A 78 -28.50 4.39 -13.58
CA ILE A 78 -29.72 5.19 -13.45
C ILE A 78 -30.83 4.20 -13.11
N ARG A 79 -31.25 4.18 -11.84
CA ARG A 79 -32.40 3.40 -11.37
C ARG A 79 -33.61 4.30 -11.24
N LEU A 80 -34.76 3.77 -11.66
CA LEU A 80 -36.05 4.41 -11.42
C LEU A 80 -36.56 3.97 -10.05
N ASN A 81 -36.79 4.91 -9.15
CA ASN A 81 -37.49 4.65 -7.91
C ASN A 81 -39.00 4.65 -8.20
N GLU A 82 -39.54 3.46 -8.50
CA GLU A 82 -40.96 3.28 -8.88
C GLU A 82 -41.93 3.77 -7.80
N MET A 83 -41.59 3.63 -6.51
CA MET A 83 -42.42 4.15 -5.42
C MET A 83 -42.44 5.67 -5.42
N ALA A 84 -41.30 6.33 -5.57
CA ALA A 84 -41.23 7.78 -5.65
C ALA A 84 -41.95 8.30 -6.90
N LEU A 85 -41.84 7.60 -8.04
CA LEU A 85 -42.58 7.93 -9.25
C LEU A 85 -44.10 7.83 -9.04
N ALA A 86 -44.57 6.75 -8.43
CA ALA A 86 -45.98 6.54 -8.15
C ALA A 86 -46.54 7.60 -7.18
N GLN A 87 -45.77 7.96 -6.15
CA GLN A 87 -46.14 9.05 -5.23
C GLN A 87 -46.17 10.41 -5.94
N ALA A 88 -45.17 10.71 -6.77
CA ALA A 88 -45.12 11.93 -7.57
C ALA A 88 -46.31 12.04 -8.52
N GLN A 89 -46.68 10.94 -9.18
CA GLN A 89 -47.84 10.88 -10.06
C GLN A 89 -49.15 11.12 -9.29
N ALA A 90 -49.36 10.46 -8.14
CA ALA A 90 -50.56 10.62 -7.33
C ALA A 90 -50.72 12.08 -6.83
N VAL A 91 -49.63 12.72 -6.42
CA VAL A 91 -49.63 14.14 -6.02
C VAL A 91 -49.97 15.05 -7.20
N ALA A 92 -49.38 14.78 -8.37
CA ALA A 92 -49.66 15.54 -9.59
C ALA A 92 -51.13 15.44 -10.00
N GLU A 93 -51.71 14.24 -10.01
CA GLU A 93 -53.13 14.01 -10.31
C GLU A 93 -54.04 14.78 -9.34
N ARG A 94 -53.70 14.77 -8.04
CA ARG A 94 -54.46 15.52 -7.03
C ARG A 94 -54.35 17.03 -7.22
N ALA A 95 -53.18 17.56 -7.53
CA ALA A 95 -52.98 18.98 -7.83
C ALA A 95 -53.74 19.40 -9.08
N GLN A 96 -53.79 18.53 -10.09
CA GLN A 96 -54.53 18.76 -11.32
C GLN A 96 -56.05 18.75 -11.09
N ALA A 97 -56.56 17.95 -10.16
CA ALA A 97 -57.97 18.02 -9.77
C ALA A 97 -58.35 19.31 -9.02
N LEU A 98 -57.36 20.00 -8.44
CA LEU A 98 -57.54 21.23 -7.66
C LEU A 98 -57.24 22.50 -8.48
N THR A 99 -56.72 22.37 -9.70
CA THR A 99 -56.26 23.48 -10.55
C THR A 99 -56.65 23.25 -12.01
N GLU A 100 -56.68 24.30 -12.84
CA GLU A 100 -56.89 24.12 -14.30
C GLU A 100 -55.58 23.81 -15.06
N LEU A 101 -54.56 23.33 -14.35
CA LEU A 101 -53.25 23.06 -14.93
C LEU A 101 -53.26 21.75 -15.74
N LYS A 102 -52.37 21.69 -16.74
CA LYS A 102 -52.15 20.47 -17.53
C LYS A 102 -51.34 19.44 -16.73
N ALA A 103 -51.52 18.17 -17.06
CA ALA A 103 -50.78 17.07 -16.46
C ALA A 103 -49.27 17.29 -16.68
N PRO A 104 -48.42 17.00 -15.68
CA PRO A 104 -46.98 17.08 -15.87
C PRO A 104 -46.55 16.05 -16.93
N ARG A 105 -45.52 16.42 -17.68
CA ARG A 105 -44.92 15.50 -18.65
C ARG A 105 -44.01 14.50 -17.94
N LEU A 106 -43.72 13.39 -18.60
CA LEU A 106 -42.83 12.34 -18.06
C LEU A 106 -41.46 12.90 -17.67
N ASP A 107 -40.89 13.81 -18.46
CA ASP A 107 -39.64 14.50 -18.16
C ASP A 107 -39.70 15.34 -16.87
N THR A 108 -40.85 15.94 -16.56
CA THR A 108 -41.06 16.68 -15.31
C THR A 108 -41.10 15.74 -14.11
N LEU A 109 -41.73 14.57 -14.23
CA LEU A 109 -41.77 13.56 -13.18
C LEU A 109 -40.41 12.91 -12.94
N LEU A 110 -39.68 12.56 -14.01
CA LEU A 110 -38.33 12.00 -13.92
C LEU A 110 -37.32 13.01 -13.34
N GLY A 111 -37.55 14.32 -13.54
CA GLY A 111 -36.74 15.38 -12.93
C GLY A 111 -37.00 15.62 -11.45
N MET A 112 -38.01 14.99 -10.84
CA MET A 112 -38.28 15.15 -9.41
C MET A 112 -37.22 14.47 -8.56
N ARG A 113 -36.79 15.15 -7.49
CA ARG A 113 -35.79 14.64 -6.56
C ARG A 113 -36.23 13.28 -6.00
N GLY A 114 -35.41 12.26 -6.21
CA GLY A 114 -35.66 10.90 -5.72
C GLY A 114 -36.46 10.00 -6.67
N VAL A 115 -36.91 10.48 -7.83
CA VAL A 115 -37.56 9.63 -8.85
C VAL A 115 -36.53 8.90 -9.69
N VAL A 116 -35.53 9.62 -10.16
CA VAL A 116 -34.36 9.04 -10.82
C VAL A 116 -33.21 9.06 -9.83
N GLU A 117 -32.73 7.87 -9.49
CA GLU A 117 -31.62 7.68 -8.58
C GLU A 117 -30.40 7.21 -9.36
N VAL A 118 -29.27 7.84 -9.06
CA VAL A 118 -27.98 7.42 -9.59
C VAL A 118 -27.37 6.54 -8.51
N VAL A 119 -27.41 5.23 -8.73
CA VAL A 119 -26.95 4.23 -7.76
C VAL A 119 -25.62 3.68 -8.23
N GLU A 120 -24.67 3.53 -7.30
CA GLU A 120 -23.47 2.73 -7.57
C GLU A 120 -23.92 1.26 -7.72
N GLY A 121 -23.70 0.67 -8.90
CA GLY A 121 -24.13 -0.71 -9.16
C GLY A 121 -23.61 -1.65 -8.09
N GLU A 122 -24.51 -2.46 -7.51
CA GLU A 122 -24.14 -3.48 -6.53
C GLU A 122 -23.17 -4.47 -7.18
N GLU A 123 -21.95 -4.53 -6.64
CA GLU A 123 -20.90 -5.38 -7.16
C GLU A 123 -21.15 -6.81 -6.66
N SER A 124 -21.19 -7.79 -7.57
CA SER A 124 -21.36 -9.20 -7.19
C SER A 124 -20.27 -9.64 -6.20
N GLU A 125 -20.60 -10.56 -5.28
CA GLU A 125 -19.62 -11.13 -4.34
C GLU A 125 -18.40 -11.72 -5.08
N GLU A 126 -18.61 -12.28 -6.27
CA GLU A 126 -17.58 -12.85 -7.14
C GLU A 126 -16.58 -11.79 -7.64
N ALA A 127 -17.08 -10.64 -8.09
CA ALA A 127 -16.24 -9.51 -8.50
C ALA A 127 -15.43 -8.94 -7.32
N GLN A 128 -16.05 -8.85 -6.13
CA GLN A 128 -15.36 -8.40 -4.92
C GLN A 128 -14.25 -9.39 -4.49
N ALA A 129 -14.52 -10.70 -4.62
CA ALA A 129 -13.53 -11.73 -4.36
C ALA A 129 -12.35 -11.67 -5.36
N ALA A 130 -12.64 -11.44 -6.64
CA ALA A 130 -11.62 -11.29 -7.69
C ALA A 130 -10.73 -10.07 -7.47
N LEU A 131 -11.32 -8.91 -7.10
CA LEU A 131 -10.57 -7.71 -6.73
C LEU A 131 -9.68 -7.97 -5.51
N THR A 132 -10.22 -8.61 -4.47
CA THR A 132 -9.46 -8.98 -3.27
C THR A 132 -8.26 -9.86 -3.63
N HIS A 133 -8.45 -10.84 -4.50
CA HIS A 133 -7.37 -11.71 -4.96
C HIS A 133 -6.28 -10.92 -5.71
N ALA A 134 -6.67 -10.03 -6.63
CA ALA A 134 -5.74 -9.18 -7.36
C ALA A 134 -4.90 -8.28 -6.42
N LEU A 135 -5.55 -7.69 -5.40
CA LEU A 135 -4.86 -6.85 -4.42
C LEU A 135 -3.86 -7.64 -3.57
N ILE A 136 -4.20 -8.86 -3.13
CA ILE A 136 -3.28 -9.73 -2.38
C ILE A 136 -2.10 -10.17 -3.26
N ALA A 137 -2.34 -10.51 -4.53
CA ALA A 137 -1.26 -10.82 -5.47
C ALA A 137 -0.31 -9.62 -5.66
N GLY A 138 -0.87 -8.41 -5.78
CA GLY A 138 -0.10 -7.16 -5.84
C GLY A 138 0.77 -6.93 -4.62
N LEU A 139 0.22 -7.16 -3.42
CA LEU A 139 0.98 -7.09 -2.16
C LEU A 139 2.11 -8.12 -2.11
N ALA A 140 1.85 -9.36 -2.52
CA ALA A 140 2.86 -10.41 -2.56
C ALA A 140 4.04 -10.01 -3.46
N ALA A 141 3.75 -9.42 -4.63
CA ALA A 141 4.76 -8.90 -5.53
C ALA A 141 5.59 -7.76 -4.88
N ALA A 142 4.93 -6.80 -4.21
CA ALA A 142 5.62 -5.72 -3.50
C ALA A 142 6.53 -6.25 -2.39
N LEU A 143 6.07 -7.23 -1.61
CA LEU A 143 6.86 -7.86 -0.56
C LEU A 143 8.08 -8.60 -1.11
N ASN A 144 7.92 -9.33 -2.22
CA ASN A 144 9.04 -10.01 -2.88
C ASN A 144 10.10 -9.00 -3.38
N GLN A 145 9.66 -7.89 -3.99
CA GLN A 145 10.57 -6.81 -4.39
C GLN A 145 11.28 -6.18 -3.18
N LEU A 146 10.56 -5.95 -2.07
CA LEU A 146 11.15 -5.41 -0.85
C LEU A 146 12.22 -6.35 -0.26
N VAL A 147 11.95 -7.65 -0.21
CA VAL A 147 12.91 -8.65 0.27
C VAL A 147 14.14 -8.71 -0.62
N SER A 148 13.96 -8.64 -1.95
CA SER A 148 15.06 -8.60 -2.92
C SER A 148 15.92 -7.35 -2.73
N ALA A 149 15.30 -6.16 -2.64
CA ALA A 149 16.01 -4.90 -2.42
C ALA A 149 16.82 -4.91 -1.11
N ARG A 150 16.25 -5.46 -0.03
CA ARG A 150 16.94 -5.63 1.26
C ARG A 150 18.15 -6.56 1.16
N ALA A 151 18.04 -7.65 0.39
CA ALA A 151 19.14 -8.59 0.20
C ALA A 151 20.30 -7.94 -0.56
N ALA A 152 20.00 -7.29 -1.70
CA ALA A 152 21.01 -6.61 -2.52
C ALA A 152 21.76 -5.51 -1.74
N GLU A 153 21.05 -4.69 -0.97
CA GLU A 153 21.70 -3.67 -0.14
C GLU A 153 22.52 -4.30 1.00
N GLY A 154 22.07 -5.43 1.56
CA GLY A 154 22.80 -6.15 2.59
C GLY A 154 24.13 -6.72 2.10
N GLU A 155 24.16 -7.27 0.88
CA GLU A 155 25.38 -7.72 0.21
C GLU A 155 26.35 -6.55 -0.04
N ARG A 156 25.84 -5.42 -0.51
CA ARG A 156 26.64 -4.19 -0.72
C ARG A 156 27.25 -3.69 0.58
N LEU A 157 26.46 -3.65 1.67
CA LEU A 157 26.93 -3.25 3.00
C LEU A 157 27.99 -4.22 3.54
N GLN A 158 27.82 -5.52 3.34
CA GLN A 158 28.80 -6.52 3.76
C GLN A 158 30.16 -6.31 3.10
N LEU A 159 30.17 -6.02 1.79
CA LEU A 159 31.40 -5.71 1.06
C LEU A 159 32.09 -4.45 1.61
N VAL A 160 31.33 -3.40 1.89
CA VAL A 160 31.87 -2.14 2.44
C VAL A 160 32.43 -2.36 3.84
N ILE A 161 31.67 -2.99 4.74
CA ILE A 161 32.09 -3.26 6.12
C ILE A 161 33.32 -4.16 6.13
N GLY A 162 33.36 -5.19 5.29
CA GLY A 162 34.53 -6.07 5.17
C GLY A 162 35.80 -5.31 4.77
N LYS A 163 35.71 -4.38 3.80
CA LYS A 163 36.83 -3.51 3.42
C LYS A 163 37.29 -2.61 4.57
N GLN A 164 36.35 -2.04 5.32
CA GLN A 164 36.67 -1.19 6.47
C GLN A 164 37.34 -1.98 7.59
N LEU A 165 36.84 -3.18 7.91
CA LEU A 165 37.46 -4.06 8.91
C LEU A 165 38.88 -4.46 8.52
N ALA A 166 39.11 -4.79 7.24
CA ALA A 166 40.44 -5.11 6.73
C ALA A 166 41.40 -3.90 6.86
N ALA A 167 40.95 -2.70 6.51
CA ALA A 167 41.74 -1.48 6.66
C ALA A 167 42.08 -1.18 8.12
N ILE A 168 41.11 -1.33 9.03
CA ILE A 168 41.33 -1.17 10.48
C ILE A 168 42.37 -2.20 10.96
N GLY A 169 42.25 -3.47 10.55
CA GLY A 169 43.21 -4.51 10.89
C GLY A 169 44.64 -4.16 10.46
N GLN A 170 44.82 -3.70 9.22
CA GLN A 170 46.12 -3.25 8.72
C GLN A 170 46.68 -2.07 9.51
N LEU A 171 45.85 -1.10 9.89
CA LEU A 171 46.28 0.04 10.70
C LEU A 171 46.71 -0.39 12.10
N VAL A 172 45.98 -1.31 12.73
CA VAL A 172 46.32 -1.89 14.04
C VAL A 172 47.67 -2.60 13.97
N GLU A 173 47.91 -3.42 12.94
CA GLU A 173 49.18 -4.13 12.74
C GLU A 173 50.35 -3.15 12.54
N ARG A 174 50.16 -2.12 11.71
CA ARG A 174 51.17 -1.07 11.50
C ARG A 174 51.49 -0.32 12.79
N ALA A 175 50.49 0.01 13.59
CA ALA A 175 50.68 0.67 14.88
C ALA A 175 51.46 -0.22 15.86
N ALA A 176 51.16 -1.52 15.91
CA ALA A 176 51.87 -2.49 16.74
C ALA A 176 53.36 -2.60 16.34
N VAL A 177 53.66 -2.69 15.04
CA VAL A 177 55.04 -2.73 14.54
C VAL A 177 55.81 -1.43 14.85
N ALA A 178 55.16 -0.28 14.70
CA ALA A 178 55.78 1.01 15.01
C ALA A 178 56.08 1.16 16.52
N SER A 179 55.15 0.73 17.37
CA SER A 179 55.32 0.73 18.84
C SER A 179 56.43 -0.23 19.29
N ALA A 180 56.54 -1.42 18.68
CA ALA A 180 57.61 -2.36 18.99
C ALA A 180 59.03 -1.85 18.64
N ARG A 181 59.14 -0.89 17.71
CA ARG A 181 60.41 -0.25 17.32
C ARG A 181 60.78 0.96 18.20
N GLN A 182 59.86 1.47 19.01
CA GLN A 182 60.06 2.63 19.86
C GLN A 182 61.10 2.44 20.99
N PRO A 183 61.20 1.26 21.66
CA PRO A 183 62.24 1.02 22.66
C PRO A 183 63.67 1.02 22.08
N GLN A 184 63.85 0.51 20.86
CA GLN A 184 65.16 0.41 20.19
C GLN A 184 65.68 1.75 19.66
N ALA A 185 64.77 2.65 19.28
CA ALA A 185 65.14 4.01 18.85
C ALA A 185 65.61 4.89 20.02
N LEU A 186 65.03 4.71 21.22
CA LEU A 186 65.41 5.47 22.42
C LEU A 186 66.74 4.99 23.04
N SER A 187 67.10 3.71 22.88
CA SER A 187 68.40 3.19 23.34
C SER A 187 69.59 3.63 22.48
N LEU A 188 69.36 4.08 21.25
CA LEU A 188 70.40 4.59 20.33
C LEU A 188 70.72 6.08 20.53
N ILE A 189 70.00 6.78 21.41
CA ILE A 189 70.14 8.23 21.66
C ILE A 189 70.97 8.52 22.93
N HIS A 190 71.45 7.50 23.65
CA HIS A 190 72.45 7.69 24.72
C HIS A 190 73.87 7.60 24.14
N ILE A 191 74.38 8.74 23.67
CA ILE A 191 75.82 9.07 23.60
C ILE A 191 76.01 10.34 24.42
#